data_AF-A0A662H2X9-F1
#
_entry.id   AF-A0A662H2X9-F1
#
_cell.length_a   1.000
_cell.length_b   1.000
_cell.length_c   1.000
_cell.angle_alpha   90.00
_cell.angle_beta   90.00
_cell.angle_gamma   90.00
#
_symmetry.space_group_name_H-M   'P 1'
#
loop_
_entity.id
_entity.type
_entity.pdbx_description
1 polymer ?
#
loop_
_entity_poly.entity_id
_entity_poly.type
_entity_poly.pdbx_seq_one_letter_code
_entity_poly.pdbx_strand_id
1 'polypeptide(L)'
;MPPCGGALQNPTGGEVREIEIFRNPYIKLCSNDLRELGSMGEDWRFAGADTQYLTHGLHPYPARMIPQIARRLIERYSERKDVILDPFCGSGGVLVESMLLGRNSIGIDINPLALIIAKAKTTPLEPSELERLWLELREAIEEDVRGLRFDRLEVEVPKIPNLEYWFKP
;
A
#
# COMPACT_ATOMS: atom_id res chain seq x y z
N MET A 1 -4.60 -10.41 -36.21
CA MET A 1 -3.37 -10.75 -35.47
C MET A 1 -3.78 -11.24 -34.09
N PRO A 2 -3.33 -12.42 -33.64
CA PRO A 2 -3.82 -13.05 -32.41
C PRO A 2 -3.22 -12.40 -31.15
N PRO A 3 -3.90 -12.49 -29.99
CA PRO A 3 -3.39 -11.96 -28.73
C PRO A 3 -2.26 -12.87 -28.19
N CYS A 4 -1.11 -12.27 -27.89
CA CYS A 4 0.02 -12.93 -27.23
C CYS A 4 -0.30 -13.19 -25.75
N GLY A 5 -1.07 -14.25 -25.47
CA GLY A 5 -1.16 -14.88 -24.16
C GLY A 5 -0.20 -16.06 -24.11
N GLY A 6 1.04 -15.82 -23.69
CA GLY A 6 2.03 -16.87 -23.44
C GLY A 6 2.46 -16.82 -21.99
N ALA A 7 2.03 -17.81 -21.20
CA ALA A 7 2.55 -18.03 -19.87
C ALA A 7 4.04 -18.45 -19.97
N LEU A 8 4.94 -17.63 -19.41
CA LEU A 8 6.33 -18.00 -19.22
C LEU A 8 6.39 -19.06 -18.11
N GLN A 9 6.69 -20.31 -18.44
CA GLN A 9 7.02 -21.34 -17.45
C GLN A 9 8.52 -21.28 -17.12
N ASN A 10 8.84 -21.30 -15.81
CA ASN A 10 10.21 -21.21 -15.30
C ASN A 10 10.82 -22.63 -15.15
N PRO A 11 12.03 -22.91 -15.68
CA PRO A 11 12.65 -24.25 -15.65
C PRO A 11 13.34 -24.63 -14.32
N THR A 12 13.10 -23.91 -13.22
CA THR A 12 13.67 -24.23 -11.90
C THR A 12 12.55 -24.28 -10.86
N GLY A 13 12.32 -25.45 -10.26
CA GLY A 13 11.18 -25.75 -9.37
C GLY A 13 11.20 -25.06 -7.99
N GLY A 14 11.61 -23.79 -7.93
CA GLY A 14 11.28 -22.91 -6.81
C GLY A 14 9.91 -22.27 -7.06
N GLU A 15 9.07 -22.19 -6.03
CA GLU A 15 7.84 -21.39 -6.09
C GLU A 15 8.19 -19.95 -6.45
N VAL A 16 7.90 -19.56 -7.69
CA VAL A 16 7.92 -18.16 -8.10
C VAL A 16 6.74 -17.50 -7.38
N ARG A 17 7.03 -16.80 -6.28
CA ARG A 17 6.03 -15.96 -5.62
C ARG A 17 5.54 -14.93 -6.65
N GLU A 18 4.23 -14.84 -6.78
CA GLU A 18 3.52 -14.05 -7.78
C GLU A 18 4.10 -12.64 -7.90
N ILE A 19 4.44 -12.23 -9.12
CA ILE A 19 4.82 -10.84 -9.41
C ILE A 19 3.56 -10.00 -9.21
N GLU A 20 3.42 -9.36 -8.04
CA GLU A 20 2.28 -8.47 -7.78
C GLU A 20 2.46 -7.17 -8.58
N ILE A 21 1.71 -7.05 -9.67
CA ILE A 21 1.63 -5.83 -10.48
C ILE A 21 0.58 -4.92 -9.84
N PHE A 22 1.02 -3.86 -9.16
CA PHE A 22 0.11 -2.87 -8.59
C PHE A 22 -0.35 -1.92 -9.70
N ARG A 23 -1.56 -2.16 -10.21
CA ARG A 23 -2.24 -1.27 -11.17
C ARG A 23 -3.19 -0.34 -10.42
N ASN A 24 -3.12 0.96 -10.69
CA ASN A 24 -4.06 1.93 -10.15
C ASN A 24 -5.07 2.36 -11.23
N PRO A 25 -6.35 1.93 -11.16
CA PRO A 25 -7.37 2.31 -12.14
C PRO A 25 -8.10 3.64 -11.83
N TYR A 26 -7.85 4.31 -10.69
CA TYR A 26 -8.71 5.41 -10.18
C TYR A 26 -8.10 6.81 -10.19
N ILE A 27 -6.96 7.05 -10.84
CA ILE A 27 -6.36 8.41 -10.87
C ILE A 27 -7.11 9.31 -11.86
N LYS A 28 -7.94 10.20 -11.34
CA LYS A 28 -8.36 11.42 -12.03
C LYS A 28 -7.18 12.38 -12.13
N LEU A 29 -6.86 12.74 -13.37
CA LEU A 29 -5.76 13.61 -13.77
C LEU A 29 -5.87 14.99 -13.11
N CYS A 30 -4.91 15.35 -12.27
CA CYS A 30 -4.54 16.76 -12.13
C CYS A 30 -3.47 17.05 -13.18
N SER A 31 -3.87 17.73 -14.25
CA SER A 31 -2.99 18.31 -15.25
C SER A 31 -2.40 19.59 -14.68
N ASN A 32 -1.17 19.51 -14.22
CA ASN A 32 -0.10 20.48 -14.43
C ASN A 32 1.08 20.05 -13.57
N ASP A 33 2.23 19.91 -14.20
CA ASP A 33 3.51 20.48 -13.73
C ASP A 33 4.59 20.00 -14.70
N LEU A 34 4.86 20.88 -15.66
CA LEU A 34 5.93 20.76 -16.63
C LEU A 34 7.27 20.98 -15.92
N ARG A 35 8.25 20.20 -16.36
CA ARG A 35 9.62 20.11 -15.87
C ARG A 35 10.31 21.48 -15.77
N GLU A 36 10.88 21.77 -14.61
CA GLU A 36 12.13 22.55 -14.51
C GLU A 36 13.27 21.58 -14.15
N LEU A 37 14.09 21.24 -15.15
CA LEU A 37 15.36 20.55 -14.95
C LEU A 37 16.47 21.61 -14.86
N GLY A 38 16.79 22.01 -13.64
CA GLY A 38 17.96 22.83 -13.24
C GLY A 38 18.09 22.71 -11.72
N SER A 39 19.21 22.90 -11.03
CA SER A 39 20.56 23.43 -11.27
C SER A 39 21.35 23.10 -9.97
N MET A 40 22.66 23.35 -9.90
CA MET A 40 23.51 23.09 -8.73
C MET A 40 22.89 23.59 -7.41
N GLY A 41 22.75 22.70 -6.41
CA GLY A 41 22.35 23.04 -5.04
C GLY A 41 21.14 22.27 -4.45
N GLU A 42 20.80 21.08 -4.94
CA GLU A 42 19.67 20.32 -4.39
C GLU A 42 19.97 19.73 -3.00
N ASP A 43 19.14 20.07 -2.00
CA ASP A 43 19.19 19.44 -0.68
C ASP A 43 18.45 18.10 -0.68
N TRP A 44 19.16 17.04 -0.27
CA TRP A 44 18.67 15.66 -0.15
C TRP A 44 18.46 15.23 1.30
N ARG A 45 18.66 16.13 2.26
CA ARG A 45 18.50 15.81 3.69
C ARG A 45 17.03 15.68 4.09
N PHE A 46 16.13 16.41 3.42
CA PHE A 46 14.70 16.47 3.75
C PHE A 46 14.43 16.64 5.25
N ALA A 47 15.26 17.43 5.94
CA ALA A 47 15.18 17.60 7.38
C ALA A 47 13.84 18.25 7.75
N GLY A 48 13.10 17.60 8.66
CA GLY A 48 11.77 18.06 9.09
C GLY A 48 10.64 17.77 8.10
N ALA A 49 10.88 17.10 6.98
CA ALA A 49 9.82 16.67 6.08
C ALA A 49 8.95 15.59 6.72
N ASP A 50 7.64 15.65 6.49
CA ASP A 50 6.73 14.58 6.89
C ASP A 50 6.98 13.32 6.05
N THR A 51 7.35 12.21 6.71
CA THR A 51 7.62 10.92 6.06
C THR A 51 6.50 9.89 6.30
N GLN A 52 5.38 10.33 6.88
CA GLN A 52 4.25 9.48 7.27
C GLN A 52 2.93 9.86 6.59
N TYR A 53 2.92 10.89 5.72
CA TYR A 53 1.71 11.31 5.00
C TYR A 53 1.02 10.18 4.22
N LEU A 54 -0.30 10.31 4.03
CA LEU A 54 -1.14 9.33 3.35
C LEU A 54 -0.91 7.91 3.90
N THR A 55 -0.63 6.93 3.03
CA THR A 55 -0.43 5.54 3.43
C THR A 55 1.00 5.26 3.89
N HIS A 56 1.94 6.20 3.80
CA HIS A 56 3.33 5.98 4.25
C HIS A 56 3.41 5.62 5.73
N GLY A 57 2.55 6.24 6.55
CA GLY A 57 2.44 6.05 7.99
C GLY A 57 1.65 4.81 8.45
N LEU A 58 1.09 4.01 7.52
CA LEU A 58 0.21 2.88 7.89
C LEU A 58 0.87 1.85 8.82
N HIS A 59 2.18 1.66 8.72
CA HIS A 59 2.93 0.75 9.60
C HIS A 59 4.38 1.22 9.78
N PRO A 60 4.95 1.17 11.01
CA PRO A 60 6.33 1.57 11.30
C PRO A 60 7.34 0.49 10.91
N TYR A 61 7.26 -0.04 9.68
CA TYR A 61 8.25 -0.99 9.19
C TYR A 61 9.65 -0.35 9.24
N PRO A 62 10.72 -1.08 9.63
CA PRO A 62 12.05 -0.50 9.78
C PRO A 62 12.67 -0.09 8.43
N ALA A 63 13.68 0.78 8.49
CA ALA A 63 14.56 1.13 7.36
C ALA A 63 13.85 1.50 6.05
N ARG A 64 12.78 2.31 6.13
CA ARG A 64 12.00 2.73 4.96
C ARG A 64 12.71 3.82 4.16
N MET A 65 12.48 3.81 2.85
CA MET A 65 12.80 4.93 1.96
C MET A 65 12.06 6.21 2.40
N ILE A 66 12.76 7.35 2.42
CA ILE A 66 12.14 8.67 2.62
C ILE A 66 11.30 8.99 1.39
N PRO A 67 9.98 9.24 1.51
CA PRO A 67 9.10 9.41 0.36
C PRO A 67 9.56 10.50 -0.61
N GLN A 68 10.09 11.62 -0.10
CA GLN A 68 10.53 12.74 -0.93
C GLN A 68 11.73 12.38 -1.82
N ILE A 69 12.62 11.48 -1.36
CA ILE A 69 13.72 10.96 -2.18
C ILE A 69 13.13 10.16 -3.34
N ALA A 70 12.26 9.19 -3.04
CA ALA A 70 11.61 8.36 -4.05
C ALA A 70 10.86 9.20 -5.08
N ARG A 71 10.04 10.14 -4.62
CA ARG A 71 9.27 11.06 -5.46
C ARG A 71 10.17 11.79 -6.46
N ARG A 72 11.24 12.43 -5.97
CA ARG A 72 12.16 13.22 -6.80
C ARG A 72 12.86 12.35 -7.86
N LEU A 73 13.26 11.13 -7.49
CA LEU A 73 13.87 10.19 -8.43
C LEU A 73 12.88 9.73 -9.51
N ILE A 74 11.64 9.38 -9.13
CA ILE A 74 10.60 8.95 -10.07
C ILE A 74 10.23 10.09 -11.02
N GLU A 75 10.03 11.32 -10.53
CA GLU A 75 9.73 12.49 -11.36
C GLU A 75 10.85 12.79 -12.35
N ARG A 76 12.11 12.62 -11.94
CA ARG A 76 13.29 12.90 -12.77
C ARG A 76 13.51 11.88 -13.87
N TYR A 77 13.32 10.60 -13.58
CA TYR A 77 13.78 9.50 -14.43
C TYR A 77 12.65 8.66 -15.06
N SER A 78 11.38 9.04 -14.88
CA SER A 78 10.24 8.34 -15.50
C SER A 78 9.17 9.30 -15.98
N GLU A 79 8.35 8.84 -16.90
CA GLU A 79 7.14 9.51 -17.35
C GLU A 79 5.87 8.85 -16.79
N ARG A 80 4.73 9.52 -16.92
CA ARG A 80 3.44 8.92 -16.50
C ARG A 80 3.22 7.62 -17.26
N LYS A 81 2.64 6.62 -16.59
CA LYS A 81 2.37 5.26 -17.08
C LYS A 81 3.61 4.37 -17.26
N ASP A 82 4.83 4.88 -17.08
CA ASP A 82 6.02 4.03 -16.99
C ASP A 82 5.88 3.04 -15.83
N VAL A 83 6.67 1.96 -15.90
CA VAL A 83 6.73 0.93 -14.87
C VAL A 83 7.99 1.16 -14.03
N ILE A 84 7.80 1.40 -12.73
CA ILE A 84 8.89 1.48 -11.75
C ILE A 84 9.10 0.10 -11.14
N LEU A 85 10.32 -0.41 -11.20
CA LEU A 85 10.72 -1.64 -10.52
C LEU A 85 11.51 -1.28 -9.26
N ASP A 86 11.05 -1.80 -8.11
CA ASP A 86 11.80 -1.77 -6.86
C ASP A 86 12.10 -3.23 -6.41
N PRO A 87 13.33 -3.72 -6.59
CA PRO A 87 13.69 -5.11 -6.27
C PRO A 87 13.85 -5.38 -4.76
N PHE A 88 13.80 -4.34 -3.91
CA PHE A 88 13.90 -4.43 -2.45
C PHE A 88 12.89 -3.46 -1.81
N CYS A 89 11.62 -3.63 -2.16
CA CYS A 89 10.61 -2.60 -1.92
C CYS A 89 10.25 -2.41 -0.44
N GLY A 90 10.62 -3.35 0.43
CA GLY A 90 10.26 -3.35 1.84
C GLY A 90 8.76 -3.14 2.01
N SER A 91 8.39 -2.16 2.84
CA SER A 91 6.98 -1.80 3.06
C SER A 91 6.33 -0.97 1.94
N GLY A 92 6.96 -0.86 0.76
CA GLY A 92 6.35 -0.30 -0.44
C GLY A 92 6.38 1.24 -0.59
N GLY A 93 7.30 1.94 0.07
CA GLY A 93 7.35 3.42 0.00
C GLY A 93 7.54 3.97 -1.42
N VAL A 94 8.40 3.33 -2.22
CA VAL A 94 8.60 3.69 -3.64
C VAL A 94 7.36 3.39 -4.49
N LEU A 95 6.64 2.31 -4.17
CA LEU A 95 5.41 1.92 -4.87
C LEU A 95 4.30 2.94 -4.63
N VAL A 96 4.14 3.41 -3.38
CA VAL A 96 3.19 4.48 -3.03
C VAL A 96 3.49 5.74 -3.82
N GLU A 97 4.75 6.22 -3.85
CA GLU A 97 5.09 7.41 -4.64
C GLU A 97 4.89 7.21 -6.14
N SER A 98 5.22 6.03 -6.66
CA SER A 98 4.99 5.70 -8.07
C SER A 98 3.52 5.83 -8.42
N MET A 99 2.63 5.29 -7.58
CA MET A 99 1.19 5.42 -7.75
C MET A 99 0.72 6.88 -7.66
N LEU A 100 1.16 7.64 -6.65
CA LEU A 100 0.77 9.06 -6.51
C LEU A 100 1.18 9.90 -7.71
N LEU A 101 2.30 9.55 -8.35
CA LEU A 101 2.80 10.18 -9.56
C LEU A 101 2.16 9.64 -10.85
N GLY A 102 1.25 8.66 -10.77
CA GLY A 102 0.59 8.06 -11.93
C GLY A 102 1.50 7.17 -12.78
N ARG A 103 2.45 6.48 -12.13
CA ARG A 103 3.25 5.40 -12.71
C ARG A 103 2.67 4.04 -12.27
N ASN A 104 2.95 3.01 -13.06
CA ASN A 104 2.79 1.63 -12.61
C ASN A 104 4.00 1.24 -11.77
N SER A 105 3.87 0.26 -10.88
CA SER A 105 5.01 -0.21 -10.09
C SER A 105 4.97 -1.70 -9.80
N ILE A 106 6.15 -2.30 -9.75
CA ILE A 106 6.39 -3.69 -9.35
C ILE A 106 7.37 -3.66 -8.20
N GLY A 107 6.99 -4.29 -7.08
CA GLY A 107 7.83 -4.38 -5.88
C GLY A 107 8.13 -5.83 -5.56
N ILE A 108 9.39 -6.12 -5.23
CA ILE A 108 9.83 -7.43 -4.78
C ILE A 108 10.50 -7.26 -3.41
N ASP A 109 10.20 -8.17 -2.49
CA ASP A 109 10.89 -8.27 -1.21
C ASP A 109 10.85 -9.72 -0.73
N ILE A 110 11.87 -10.14 0.02
CA ILE A 110 11.93 -11.49 0.60
C ILE A 110 11.02 -11.62 1.83
N ASN A 111 10.76 -10.52 2.53
CA ASN A 111 10.00 -10.52 3.77
C ASN A 111 8.48 -10.47 3.47
N PRO A 112 7.72 -11.52 3.81
CA PRO A 112 6.28 -11.57 3.53
C PRO A 112 5.48 -10.49 4.27
N LEU A 113 5.90 -10.10 5.48
CA LEU A 113 5.25 -9.01 6.22
C LEU A 113 5.41 -7.67 5.48
N ALA A 114 6.59 -7.44 4.89
CA ALA A 114 6.85 -6.24 4.12
C ALA A 114 5.92 -6.13 2.91
N LEU A 115 5.72 -7.24 2.20
CA LEU A 115 4.80 -7.34 1.06
C LEU A 115 3.33 -7.12 1.46
N ILE A 116 2.87 -7.69 2.59
CA ILE A 116 1.51 -7.46 3.09
C ILE A 116 1.29 -5.97 3.38
N ILE A 117 2.25 -5.33 4.05
CA ILE A 117 2.18 -3.89 4.34
C ILE A 117 2.20 -3.08 3.04
N ALA A 118 3.11 -3.40 2.12
CA ALA A 118 3.21 -2.73 0.82
C ALA A 118 1.87 -2.81 0.09
N LYS A 119 1.28 -4.01 0.00
CA LYS A 119 -0.04 -4.25 -0.60
C LYS A 119 -1.14 -3.44 0.06
N ALA A 120 -1.18 -3.39 1.39
CA ALA A 120 -2.16 -2.56 2.10
C ALA A 120 -1.99 -1.06 1.78
N LYS A 121 -0.75 -0.57 1.69
CA LYS A 121 -0.47 0.84 1.35
C LYS A 121 -0.78 1.20 -0.11
N THR A 122 -0.70 0.23 -1.02
CA THR A 122 -0.86 0.41 -2.47
C THR A 122 -2.21 -0.09 -3.00
N THR A 123 -3.10 -0.58 -2.14
CA THR A 123 -4.46 -0.97 -2.55
C THR A 123 -5.37 0.25 -2.56
N PRO A 124 -5.81 0.74 -3.73
CA PRO A 124 -6.78 1.81 -3.78
C PRO A 124 -8.14 1.31 -3.27
N LEU A 125 -8.76 2.09 -2.39
CA LEU A 125 -10.11 1.82 -1.90
C LEU A 125 -11.08 2.78 -2.57
N GLU A 126 -12.19 2.25 -3.07
CA GLU A 126 -13.26 3.06 -3.64
C GLU A 126 -14.11 3.63 -2.47
N PRO A 127 -14.31 4.97 -2.38
CA PRO A 127 -14.98 5.58 -1.24
C PRO A 127 -16.41 5.11 -0.97
N SER A 128 -17.22 4.90 -2.01
CA SER A 128 -18.61 4.47 -1.85
C SER A 128 -18.71 3.02 -1.36
N GLU A 129 -17.80 2.15 -1.79
CA GLU A 129 -17.70 0.77 -1.35
C GLU A 129 -17.21 0.70 0.09
N LEU A 130 -16.25 1.54 0.47
CA LEU A 130 -15.81 1.66 1.85
C LEU A 130 -16.96 2.14 2.76
N GLU A 131 -17.74 3.13 2.32
CA GLU A 131 -18.91 3.63 3.05
C GLU A 131 -19.98 2.54 3.19
N ARG A 132 -20.27 1.80 2.11
CA ARG A 132 -21.21 0.67 2.15
C ARG A 132 -20.78 -0.40 3.15
N LEU A 133 -19.53 -0.85 3.07
CA LEU A 133 -18.98 -1.86 3.97
C LEU A 133 -18.96 -1.40 5.43
N TRP A 134 -18.68 -0.11 5.67
CA TRP A 134 -18.72 0.47 7.00
C TRP A 134 -20.13 0.44 7.60
N LEU A 135 -21.15 0.81 6.81
CA LEU A 135 -22.54 0.78 7.26
C LEU A 135 -22.99 -0.64 7.62
N GLU A 136 -22.69 -1.61 6.76
CA GLU A 136 -22.99 -3.03 6.99
C GLU A 136 -22.30 -3.56 8.25
N LEU A 137 -21.00 -3.29 8.40
CA LEU A 137 -20.25 -3.71 9.58
C LEU A 137 -20.79 -3.08 10.87
N ARG A 138 -21.12 -1.79 10.82
CA ARG A 138 -21.65 -1.07 11.98
C ARG A 138 -23.00 -1.65 12.41
N GLU A 139 -23.90 -1.91 11.46
CA GLU A 139 -25.22 -2.51 11.76
C GLU A 139 -25.07 -3.90 12.39
N ALA A 140 -24.19 -4.74 11.85
CA ALA A 140 -23.90 -6.06 12.42
C ALA A 140 -23.34 -5.95 13.85
N ILE A 141 -22.36 -5.07 14.08
CA ILE A 141 -21.79 -4.85 15.42
C ILE A 141 -22.85 -4.35 16.40
N GLU A 142 -23.74 -3.44 15.98
CA GLU A 142 -24.82 -2.96 16.83
C GLU A 142 -25.82 -4.06 17.19
N GLU A 143 -26.12 -4.95 16.26
CA GLU A 143 -26.96 -6.13 16.51
C GLU A 143 -26.29 -7.09 17.50
N ASP A 144 -25.01 -7.40 17.30
CA ASP A 144 -24.24 -8.27 18.19
C ASP A 144 -24.14 -7.69 19.60
N VAL A 145 -23.87 -6.39 19.73
CA VAL A 145 -23.82 -5.70 21.03
C VAL A 145 -25.18 -5.71 21.71
N ARG A 146 -26.29 -5.56 20.97
CA ARG A 146 -27.64 -5.71 21.53
C ARG A 146 -27.89 -7.16 21.94
N GLY A 147 -27.47 -8.12 21.13
CA GLY A 147 -27.57 -9.55 21.44
C GLY A 147 -26.87 -9.90 22.74
N LEU A 148 -25.64 -9.45 22.91
CA LEU A 148 -24.85 -9.61 24.14
C LEU A 148 -25.54 -8.98 25.37
N ARG A 149 -26.10 -7.77 25.23
CA ARG A 149 -26.77 -7.08 26.34
C ARG A 149 -28.05 -7.75 26.82
N PHE A 150 -28.71 -8.51 25.97
CA PHE A 150 -29.97 -9.18 26.27
C PHE A 150 -29.83 -10.71 26.36
N ASP A 151 -28.60 -11.21 26.56
CA ASP A 151 -28.27 -12.65 26.64
C ASP A 151 -28.78 -13.48 25.45
N ARG A 152 -28.80 -12.89 24.25
CA ARG A 152 -29.22 -13.53 22.98
C ARG A 152 -28.05 -13.97 22.10
N LEU A 153 -26.83 -13.62 22.48
CA LEU A 153 -25.61 -13.99 21.77
C LEU A 153 -24.59 -14.48 22.79
N GLU A 154 -24.10 -15.71 22.62
CA GLU A 154 -22.95 -16.23 23.35
C GLU A 154 -21.70 -16.09 22.48
N VAL A 155 -20.65 -15.45 23.00
CA VAL A 155 -19.39 -15.25 22.29
C VAL A 155 -18.27 -15.97 23.03
N GLU A 156 -17.58 -16.88 22.34
CA GLU A 156 -16.38 -17.50 22.87
C GLU A 156 -15.19 -16.55 22.71
N VAL A 157 -14.64 -16.08 23.82
CA VAL A 157 -13.45 -15.23 23.80
C VAL A 157 -12.22 -16.11 23.57
N PRO A 158 -11.44 -15.89 22.49
CA PRO A 158 -10.24 -16.67 22.25
C PRO A 158 -9.20 -16.48 23.36
N LYS A 159 -8.46 -17.54 23.68
CA LYS A 159 -7.41 -17.51 24.72
C LYS A 159 -6.17 -16.75 24.22
N ILE A 160 -6.21 -15.43 24.36
CA ILE A 160 -5.09 -14.55 23.99
C ILE A 160 -4.23 -14.27 25.24
N PRO A 161 -2.91 -14.55 25.20
CA PRO A 161 -2.00 -14.16 26.28
C PRO A 161 -2.06 -12.66 26.54
N ASN A 162 -2.21 -12.27 27.81
CA ASN A 162 -2.31 -10.88 28.25
C ASN A 162 -3.43 -10.07 27.55
N LEU A 163 -4.59 -10.69 27.27
CA LEU A 163 -5.73 -10.01 26.63
C LEU A 163 -6.04 -8.63 27.26
N GLU A 164 -6.14 -8.58 28.58
CA GLU A 164 -6.43 -7.35 29.36
C GLU A 164 -5.36 -6.25 29.24
N TYR A 165 -4.13 -6.61 28.84
CA TYR A 165 -3.09 -5.61 28.56
C TYR A 165 -3.38 -4.87 27.24
N TRP A 166 -3.86 -5.60 26.23
CA TRP A 166 -4.13 -5.09 24.89
C TRP A 166 -5.50 -4.43 24.76
N PHE A 167 -6.50 -4.98 25.46
CA PHE A 167 -7.88 -4.50 25.46
C PHE A 167 -8.24 -4.08 26.87
N LYS A 168 -7.88 -2.85 27.23
CA LYS A 168 -8.30 -2.27 28.51
C LYS A 168 -9.83 -2.07 28.51
N PRO A 169 -10.51 -2.35 29.64
CA PRO A 169 -11.95 -2.14 29.77
C PRO A 169 -12.36 -0.66 29.64
#